data_AF-A0A1S8YP22-F1
#
_entry.id   AF-A0A1S8YP22-F1
#
_cell.length_a   1.000
_cell.length_b   1.000
_cell.length_c   1.000
_cell.angle_alpha   90.00
_cell.angle_beta   90.00
_cell.angle_gamma   90.00
#
_symmetry.space_group_name_H-M   'P 1'
#
loop_
_entity.id
_entity.type
_entity.pdbx_description
1 polymer ?
#
loop_
_entity_poly.entity_id
_entity_poly.type
_entity_poly.pdbx_seq_one_letter_code
_entity_poly.pdbx_strand_id
1 'polypeptide(L)' 'MQRQDMSEASYDEACRIIGDVVLVLKDAGAETGRTSILAILRKALMQRNDLAGEDNKALKHALMLMK' A
#
# COMPACT_ATOMS: atom_id res chain seq x y z
N MET A 1 5.40 0.74 -17.03
CA MET A 1 5.67 1.87 -16.13
C MET A 1 6.89 1.54 -15.29
N GLN A 2 8.03 2.10 -15.69
CA GLN A 2 9.24 2.11 -14.85
C GLN A 2 8.97 2.99 -13.61
N ARG A 3 9.76 2.86 -12.54
CA ARG A 3 9.70 3.69 -11.31
C ARG A 3 9.81 5.22 -11.56
N GLN A 4 9.91 5.66 -12.82
CA GLN A 4 10.10 7.03 -13.27
C GLN A 4 8.80 7.85 -13.41
N ASP A 5 7.61 7.26 -13.32
CA ASP A 5 6.32 7.97 -13.53
C ASP A 5 5.53 8.30 -12.24
N MET A 6 6.12 8.13 -11.05
CA MET A 6 5.44 8.46 -9.80
C MET A 6 5.83 9.86 -9.35
N SER A 7 4.86 10.76 -9.19
CA SER A 7 5.11 12.06 -8.57
C SER A 7 5.55 11.89 -7.11
N GLU A 8 6.32 12.85 -6.59
CA GLU A 8 6.75 12.87 -5.19
C GLU A 8 5.55 12.74 -4.23
N ALA A 9 4.47 13.47 -4.49
CA ALA A 9 3.23 13.35 -3.72
C ALA A 9 2.65 11.93 -3.72
N SER A 10 2.68 11.23 -4.87
CA SER A 10 2.23 9.84 -4.96
C SER A 10 3.19 8.87 -4.25
N TYR A 11 4.49 9.16 -4.22
CA TYR A 11 5.47 8.38 -3.47
C TYR A 11 5.25 8.52 -1.97
N ASP A 12 5.10 9.75 -1.49
CA ASP A 12 4.87 10.06 -0.08
C ASP A 12 3.59 9.43 0.43
N GLU A 13 2.51 9.51 -0.35
CA GLU A 13 1.24 8.89 0.00
C GLU A 13 1.35 7.37 0.08
N ALA A 14 2.04 6.74 -0.88
CA ALA A 14 2.29 5.29 -0.83
C ALA A 14 3.13 4.88 0.38
N CYS A 15 4.16 5.66 0.73
CA CYS A 15 4.98 5.44 1.93
C CYS A 15 4.18 5.60 3.22
N ARG A 16 3.29 6.60 3.30
CA ARG A 16 2.37 6.78 4.44
C ARG A 16 1.47 5.57 4.62
N ILE A 17 0.84 5.08 3.56
CA ILE A 17 0.00 3.87 3.61
C ILE A 17 0.78 2.65 4.13
N ILE A 18 2.01 2.44 3.65
CA ILE A 18 2.86 1.35 4.13
C ILE A 18 3.17 1.53 5.63
N GLY A 19 3.53 2.74 6.04
CA GLY A 19 3.80 3.09 7.44
C GLY A 19 2.61 2.83 8.34
N ASP A 20 1.42 3.27 7.94
CA ASP A 20 0.17 3.07 8.70
C ASP A 20 -0.12 1.58 8.90
N VAL A 21 0.04 0.76 7.86
CA VAL A 21 -0.13 -0.69 7.96
C VAL A 21 0.87 -1.30 8.94
N VAL A 22 2.13 -0.86 8.92
CA VAL A 22 3.15 -1.34 9.86
C VAL A 22 2.80 -0.96 11.30
N LEU A 23 2.36 0.29 11.54
CA LEU A 23 1.97 0.75 12.86
C LEU A 23 0.79 -0.05 13.40
N VAL A 24 -0.27 -0.22 12.61
CA VAL A 24 -1.46 -0.99 13.00
C VAL A 24 -1.10 -2.46 13.32
N LEU A 25 -0.25 -3.08 12.50
CA LEU A 25 0.20 -4.45 12.77
C LEU A 25 1.05 -4.54 14.02
N LYS A 26 1.95 -3.57 14.23
CA LYS A 26 2.83 -3.55 15.40
C LYS A 26 2.04 -3.39 16.69
N ASP A 27 1.05 -2.49 16.70
CA ASP A 27 0.16 -2.27 17.84
C ASP A 27 -0.71 -3.49 18.15
N ALA A 28 -1.08 -4.26 17.11
CA ALA A 28 -1.79 -5.52 17.25
C ALA A 28 -0.89 -6.71 17.64
N GLY A 29 0.43 -6.51 17.81
CA GLY A 29 1.39 -7.57 18.06
C GLY A 29 1.59 -8.55 16.88
N ALA A 30 1.19 -8.14 15.68
CA ALA A 30 1.28 -8.95 14.47
C ALA A 30 2.65 -8.82 13.77
N GLU A 31 2.93 -9.76 12.86
CA GLU A 31 4.15 -9.76 12.06
C GLU A 31 4.14 -8.62 11.03
N THR A 32 5.18 -7.79 11.04
CA THR A 32 5.38 -6.68 10.09
C THR A 32 6.30 -7.06 8.92
N GLY A 33 6.40 -8.37 8.62
CA GLY A 33 7.19 -8.88 7.50
C GLY A 33 6.64 -8.40 6.16
N ARG A 34 7.52 -8.28 5.15
CA ARG A 34 7.15 -7.81 3.80
C ARG A 34 5.97 -8.60 3.22
N THR A 35 5.96 -9.93 3.41
CA THR A 35 4.89 -10.81 2.94
C THR A 35 3.55 -10.50 3.59
N SER A 36 3.53 -10.26 4.90
CA SER A 36 2.33 -9.94 5.68
C SER A 36 1.75 -8.59 5.28
N ILE A 37 2.61 -7.57 5.11
CA ILE A 37 2.20 -6.25 4.62
C ILE A 37 1.63 -6.35 3.19
N LEU A 38 2.31 -7.07 2.29
CA LEU A 38 1.81 -7.28 0.92
C LEU A 38 0.45 -7.97 0.87
N ALA A 39 0.22 -8.97 1.72
CA ALA A 39 -1.06 -9.65 1.82
C ALA A 39 -2.19 -8.69 2.22
N ILE A 40 -1.95 -7.81 3.19
CA ILE A 40 -2.94 -6.82 3.65
C ILE A 40 -3.23 -5.78 2.58
N LEU A 41 -2.19 -5.22 1.95
CA LEU A 41 -2.37 -4.23 0.89
C LEU A 41 -3.14 -4.83 -0.31
N ARG A 42 -2.88 -6.09 -0.67
CA ARG A 42 -3.64 -6.80 -1.72
C ARG A 42 -5.09 -7.02 -1.32
N LYS A 43 -5.34 -7.45 -0.08
CA LYS A 43 -6.69 -7.64 0.44
C LYS A 43 -7.47 -6.33 0.43
N ALA A 44 -6.86 -5.24 0.89
CA ALA A 44 -7.44 -3.90 0.85
C ALA A 44 -7.77 -3.47 -0.58
N LEU A 45 -6.90 -3.78 -1.55
CA LEU A 45 -7.15 -3.44 -2.97
C LEU A 45 -8.31 -4.26 -3.54
N MET A 46 -8.37 -5.56 -3.25
CA MET A 46 -9.47 -6.42 -3.69
C MET A 46 -10.81 -5.98 -3.10
N GLN A 47 -10.84 -5.56 -1.83
CA GLN A 47 -12.05 -5.06 -1.17
C GLN A 47 -12.50 -3.70 -1.71
N ARG A 48 -11.61 -2.92 -2.31
CA ARG A 48 -11.89 -1.60 -2.90
C ARG A 48 -12.12 -1.63 -4.40
N ASN A 49 -12.02 -2.78 -5.07
CA ASN A 49 -12.26 -2.88 -6.51
C ASN A 49 -13.69 -2.53 -6.93
N ASP A 50 -14.62 -2.43 -5.97
CA ASP A 50 -15.99 -1.94 -6.19
C ASP A 50 -16.09 -0.39 -6.22
N LEU A 51 -15.02 0.33 -5.86
CA LEU A 51 -14.92 1.79 -5.87
C LEU A 51 -13.96 2.23 -6.99
N ALA A 52 -14.36 3.24 -7.76
CA ALA A 52 -13.76 3.64 -9.04
C ALA A 52 -12.22 3.85 -9.01
N GLY A 53 -11.59 3.67 -10.18
CA GLY A 53 -10.16 3.39 -10.34
C GLY A 53 -9.14 4.44 -9.86
N GLU A 54 -9.55 5.69 -9.56
CA GLU A 54 -8.64 6.74 -9.04
C GLU A 54 -8.34 6.56 -7.55
N ASP A 55 -9.32 6.15 -6.75
CA ASP A 55 -9.18 5.97 -5.29
C ASP A 55 -8.20 4.86 -4.89
N ASN A 56 -7.90 3.98 -5.85
CA ASN A 56 -7.01 2.83 -5.68
C ASN A 56 -5.56 3.10 -6.13
N LYS A 57 -5.26 4.30 -6.63
CA LYS A 57 -3.94 4.63 -7.21
C LYS A 57 -2.83 4.57 -6.16
N ALA A 58 -3.02 5.18 -5.00
CA ALA A 58 -2.04 5.18 -3.91
C ALA A 58 -1.77 3.77 -3.38
N LEU A 59 -2.80 2.92 -3.29
CA LEU A 59 -2.66 1.54 -2.83
C LEU A 59 -1.91 0.66 -3.85
N LYS A 60 -2.16 0.89 -5.16
CA LYS A 60 -1.38 0.25 -6.24
C LYS A 60 0.09 0.69 -6.22
N HIS A 61 0.36 1.96 -5.91
CA HIS A 61 1.72 2.46 -5.74
C HIS A 61 2.41 1.86 -4.52
N ALA A 62 1.73 1.76 -3.37
CA ALA A 62 2.25 1.08 -2.19
C ALA A 62 2.62 -0.39 -2.49
N LEU A 63 1.76 -1.11 -3.22
CA LEU A 63 2.05 -2.46 -3.70
C LEU A 63 3.25 -2.50 -4.66
N MET A 64 3.44 -1.48 -5.49
CA MET A 64 4.59 -1.38 -6.40
C MET A 64 5.90 -1.15 -5.62
N LEU A 65 5.90 -0.27 -4.61
CA LEU A 65 7.08 -0.01 -3.78
C LEU A 65 7.51 -1.24 -2.98
N MET A 66 6.54 -2.08 -2.59
CA MET A 66 6.76 -3.33 -1.86
C MET A 66 7.04 -4.54 -2.76
N LYS A 67 7.13 -4.38 -4.09
CA LYS A 67 7.64 -5.41 -5.01
C LYS A 67 9.16 -5.40 -5.04
#